data_AF-A0A7C5GNX8-F1
#
_entry.id   AF-A0A7C5GNX8-F1
#
_cell.length_a   1.000
_cell.length_b   1.000
_cell.length_c   1.000
_cell.angle_alpha   90.00
_cell.angle_beta   90.00
_cell.angle_gamma   90.00
#
_symmetry.space_group_name_H-M   'P 1'
#
loop_
_entity.id
_entity.type
_entity.pdbx_description
1 polymer ?
#
loop_
_entity_poly.entity_id
_entity_poly.type
_entity_poly.pdbx_seq_one_letter_code
_entity_poly.pdbx_strand_id
1 'polypeptide(L)'
;MEKTGKHEREEVSLLKEIIALSDKQLHLIQERRLEELLRITEHREKLFNKLKQLLSDESRKDEEVKGLVKVLLEKDSRLTLNIESELLTIKEKMHRIPTRLRALRTYTKIESYSKD
;
A
#
# COMPACT_ATOMS: atom_id res chain seq x y z
N MET A 1 -39.98 8.05 4.51
CA MET A 1 -38.85 8.20 3.56
C MET A 1 -37.68 8.76 4.37
N GLU A 2 -36.76 7.92 4.87
CA GLU A 2 -35.66 8.32 5.77
C GLU A 2 -34.29 7.73 5.37
N LYS A 3 -34.16 7.12 4.18
CA LYS A 3 -32.98 6.32 3.83
C LYS A 3 -31.79 7.11 3.26
N THR A 4 -32.01 8.29 2.68
CA THR A 4 -30.98 9.02 1.91
C THR A 4 -29.87 9.61 2.78
N GLY A 5 -30.20 10.29 3.88
CA GLY A 5 -29.18 10.96 4.73
C GLY A 5 -28.30 10.00 5.57
N LYS A 6 -28.66 8.72 5.67
CA LYS A 6 -27.86 7.72 6.39
C LYS A 6 -26.72 7.17 5.52
N HIS A 7 -26.98 6.99 4.22
CA HIS A 7 -25.99 6.47 3.28
C HIS A 7 -24.90 7.51 2.97
N GLU A 8 -25.24 8.78 2.79
CA GLU A 8 -24.27 9.85 2.56
C GLU A 8 -23.25 9.98 3.73
N ARG A 9 -23.72 9.85 4.97
CA ARG A 9 -22.83 9.88 6.15
C ARG A 9 -21.91 8.67 6.22
N GLU A 10 -22.34 7.52 5.72
CA GLU A 10 -21.53 6.30 5.69
C GLU A 10 -20.40 6.41 4.66
N GLU A 11 -20.66 6.99 3.48
CA GLU A 11 -19.64 7.21 2.44
C GLU A 11 -18.55 8.17 2.90
N VAL A 12 -18.93 9.29 3.51
CA VAL A 12 -18.00 10.26 4.10
C VAL A 12 -17.14 9.59 5.19
N SER A 13 -17.76 8.77 6.04
CA SER A 13 -17.02 8.03 7.07
C SER A 13 -16.02 7.05 6.45
N LEU A 14 -16.43 6.29 5.42
CA LEU A 14 -15.55 5.35 4.74
C LEU A 14 -14.39 6.06 4.05
N LEU A 15 -14.65 7.18 3.36
CA LEU A 15 -13.62 8.00 2.75
C LEU A 15 -12.59 8.49 3.79
N LYS A 16 -13.06 9.02 4.93
CA LYS A 16 -12.19 9.48 6.02
C LYS A 16 -11.34 8.32 6.58
N GLU A 17 -11.92 7.14 6.77
CA GLU A 17 -11.20 5.96 7.22
C GLU A 17 -10.14 5.51 6.20
N ILE A 18 -10.49 5.41 4.92
CA ILE A 18 -9.55 5.05 3.85
C ILE A 18 -8.39 6.05 3.76
N ILE A 19 -8.67 7.35 3.90
CA ILE A 19 -7.66 8.41 3.94
C ILE A 19 -6.70 8.21 5.12
N ALA A 20 -7.23 7.94 6.31
CA ALA A 20 -6.41 7.67 7.50
C ALA A 20 -5.54 6.41 7.34
N LEU A 21 -6.08 5.35 6.73
CA LEU A 21 -5.28 4.16 6.40
C LEU A 21 -4.19 4.48 5.37
N SER A 22 -4.46 5.36 4.41
CA SER A 22 -3.46 5.78 3.42
C SER A 22 -2.27 6.49 4.09
N ASP A 23 -2.54 7.35 5.08
CA ASP A 23 -1.49 7.98 5.88
C ASP A 23 -0.70 6.95 6.69
N LYS A 24 -1.40 6.00 7.30
CA LYS A 24 -0.74 4.91 8.03
C LYS A 24 0.15 4.06 7.11
N GLN A 25 -0.30 3.76 5.88
CA GLN A 25 0.50 3.03 4.89
C GLN A 25 1.77 3.80 4.52
N LEU A 26 1.69 5.12 4.31
CA LEU A 26 2.86 5.96 4.02
C LEU A 26 3.90 5.88 5.16
N HIS A 27 3.45 5.96 6.41
CA HIS A 27 4.35 5.81 7.57
C HIS A 27 4.98 4.42 7.64
N LEU A 28 4.21 3.36 7.43
CA LEU A 28 4.73 1.98 7.47
C LEU A 28 5.76 1.70 6.37
N ILE A 29 5.61 2.32 5.20
CA ILE A 29 6.63 2.25 4.14
C ILE A 29 7.93 2.90 4.61
N GLN A 30 7.87 4.10 5.20
CA GLN A 30 9.04 4.80 5.74
C GLN A 30 9.73 4.00 6.86
N GLU A 31 8.94 3.36 7.72
CA GLU A 31 9.42 2.50 8.81
C GLU A 31 9.86 1.09 8.33
N ARG A 32 9.67 0.76 7.05
CA ARG A 32 9.95 -0.57 6.46
C ARG A 32 9.21 -1.74 7.14
N ARG A 33 8.03 -1.48 7.70
CA ARG A 33 7.18 -2.47 8.38
C ARG A 33 6.25 -3.17 7.39
N LEU A 34 6.83 -3.99 6.52
CA LEU A 34 6.15 -4.57 5.36
C LEU A 34 4.97 -5.50 5.72
N GLU A 35 5.08 -6.30 6.78
CA GLU A 35 3.98 -7.20 7.19
C GLU A 35 2.74 -6.44 7.67
N GLU A 36 2.94 -5.32 8.35
CA GLU A 36 1.84 -4.47 8.80
C GLU A 36 1.25 -3.67 7.65
N LEU A 37 2.11 -3.21 6.73
CA LEU A 37 1.70 -2.57 5.50
C LEU A 37 0.73 -3.49 4.73
N LEU A 38 1.09 -4.77 4.55
CA LEU A 38 0.23 -5.75 3.86
C LEU A 38 -1.14 -5.90 4.54
N ARG A 39 -1.17 -6.10 5.86
CA ARG A 39 -2.41 -6.23 6.63
C ARG A 39 -3.33 -5.01 6.49
N ILE A 40 -2.76 -3.82 6.50
CA ILE A 40 -3.54 -2.58 6.34
C ILE A 40 -4.01 -2.39 4.90
N THR A 41 -3.22 -2.79 3.91
CA THR A 41 -3.64 -2.77 2.50
C THR A 41 -4.88 -3.63 2.29
N GLU A 42 -4.90 -4.85 2.83
CA GLU A 42 -6.08 -5.73 2.74
C GLU A 42 -7.32 -5.12 3.41
N HIS A 43 -7.15 -4.45 4.57
CA HIS A 43 -8.25 -3.74 5.22
C HIS A 43 -8.77 -2.59 4.36
N ARG A 44 -7.86 -1.80 3.81
CA ARG A 44 -8.18 -0.67 2.93
C ARG A 44 -8.91 -1.10 1.67
N GLU A 45 -8.51 -2.22 1.05
CA GLU A 45 -9.19 -2.81 -0.11
C GLU A 45 -10.64 -3.22 0.20
N LYS A 46 -10.89 -3.79 1.39
CA LYS A 46 -12.26 -4.11 1.83
C LYS A 46 -13.13 -2.86 1.95
N LEU A 47 -12.59 -1.78 2.50
CA LEU A 47 -13.32 -0.50 2.62
C LEU A 47 -13.58 0.12 1.25
N PHE A 48 -12.63 0.06 0.31
CA PHE A 48 -12.85 0.51 -1.06
C PHE A 48 -13.97 -0.26 -1.75
N ASN A 49 -13.99 -1.58 -1.62
CA ASN A 49 -15.06 -2.41 -2.18
C ASN A 49 -16.42 -2.04 -1.59
N LYS A 50 -16.48 -1.77 -0.28
CA LYS A 50 -17.70 -1.29 0.37
C LYS A 50 -18.12 0.10 -0.14
N LEU A 51 -17.18 1.05 -0.22
CA LEU A 51 -17.45 2.39 -0.73
C LEU A 51 -17.96 2.36 -2.18
N LYS A 52 -17.37 1.51 -3.03
CA LYS A 52 -17.78 1.33 -4.43
C LYS A 52 -19.23 0.87 -4.57
N GLN A 53 -19.73 0.08 -3.61
CA GLN A 53 -21.12 -0.39 -3.60
C GLN A 53 -22.11 0.70 -3.14
N LEU A 54 -21.63 1.70 -2.40
CA LEU A 54 -22.46 2.77 -1.85
C LEU A 54 -22.51 4.01 -2.76
N LEU A 55 -21.41 4.32 -3.46
CA LEU A 55 -21.28 5.50 -4.32
C LEU A 55 -22.43 5.62 -5.35
N SER A 56 -23.32 6.58 -5.12
CA SER A 56 -24.42 6.92 -6.02
C SER A 56 -24.13 8.15 -6.88
N ASP A 57 -25.01 8.45 -7.84
CA ASP A 57 -24.92 9.68 -8.64
C ASP A 57 -25.21 10.95 -7.82
N GLU A 58 -25.91 10.85 -6.68
CA GLU A 58 -26.07 11.95 -5.74
C GLU A 58 -24.77 12.23 -4.99
N SER A 59 -24.09 11.19 -4.50
CA SER A 59 -22.78 11.30 -3.83
C SER A 59 -21.73 11.98 -4.72
N ARG A 60 -21.82 11.79 -6.05
CA ARG A 60 -20.95 12.46 -7.03
C ARG A 60 -21.19 13.95 -7.16
N LYS A 61 -22.35 14.46 -6.73
CA LYS A 61 -22.68 15.89 -6.73
C LYS A 61 -22.33 16.57 -5.41
N ASP A 62 -22.17 15.80 -4.34
CA ASP A 62 -21.78 16.29 -3.02
C ASP A 62 -20.33 16.84 -3.02
N GLU A 63 -20.17 18.07 -2.55
CA GLU A 63 -18.87 18.76 -2.53
C GLU A 63 -17.92 18.24 -1.44
N GLU A 64 -18.42 17.74 -0.31
CA GLU A 64 -17.58 17.12 0.72
C GLU A 64 -17.01 15.81 0.19
N VAL A 65 -17.83 14.97 -0.44
CA VAL A 65 -17.39 13.71 -1.06
C VAL A 65 -16.34 13.98 -2.12
N LYS A 66 -16.55 14.94 -3.03
CA LYS A 66 -15.55 15.33 -4.03
C LYS A 66 -14.24 15.78 -3.40
N GLY A 67 -14.30 16.61 -2.35
CA GLY A 67 -13.12 17.07 -1.63
C GLY A 67 -12.32 15.92 -1.04
N LEU A 68 -13.01 14.97 -0.38
CA LEU A 68 -12.37 13.78 0.19
C LEU A 68 -11.78 12.86 -0.88
N VAL A 69 -12.49 12.64 -2.00
CA VAL A 69 -11.98 11.85 -3.13
C VAL A 69 -10.71 12.49 -3.72
N LYS A 70 -10.66 13.81 -3.84
CA LYS A 70 -9.45 14.51 -4.30
C LYS A 70 -8.26 14.24 -3.36
N VAL A 71 -8.47 14.39 -2.06
CA VAL A 71 -7.43 14.09 -1.04
C VAL A 71 -6.97 12.63 -1.13
N LEU A 72 -7.92 11.71 -1.32
CA LEU A 72 -7.63 10.29 -1.47
C LEU A 72 -6.76 10.00 -2.69
N LEU A 73 -7.10 10.58 -3.86
CA LEU A 73 -6.33 10.42 -5.10
C LEU A 73 -4.90 10.97 -4.96
N GLU A 74 -4.74 12.12 -4.31
CA GLU A 74 -3.42 12.70 -4.03
C GLU A 74 -2.57 11.78 -3.13
N LYS A 75 -3.18 11.19 -2.09
CA LYS A 75 -2.50 10.22 -1.22
C LYS A 75 -2.16 8.93 -1.96
N ASP A 76 -3.05 8.43 -2.81
CA ASP A 76 -2.79 7.22 -3.60
C ASP A 76 -1.64 7.40 -4.59
N SER A 77 -1.59 8.54 -5.28
CA SER A 77 -0.45 8.87 -6.15
C SER A 77 0.87 8.83 -5.38
N ARG A 78 0.90 9.39 -4.16
CA ARG A 78 2.10 9.34 -3.31
C ARG A 78 2.42 7.91 -2.85
N LEU A 79 1.42 7.12 -2.45
CA LEU A 79 1.60 5.73 -2.04
C LEU A 79 2.20 4.89 -3.17
N THR A 80 1.67 5.01 -4.38
CA THR A 80 2.17 4.31 -5.57
C THR A 80 3.65 4.60 -5.79
N LEU A 81 4.04 5.88 -5.81
CA LEU A 81 5.44 6.28 -6.00
C LEU A 81 6.37 5.70 -4.91
N ASN A 82 5.92 5.68 -3.65
CA ASN A 82 6.71 5.13 -2.55
C ASN A 82 6.86 3.60 -2.66
N ILE A 83 5.78 2.89 -3.02
CA ILE A 83 5.81 1.44 -3.23
C ILE A 83 6.71 1.07 -4.41
N GLU A 84 6.63 1.81 -5.52
CA GLU A 84 7.49 1.60 -6.69
C GLU A 84 8.97 1.81 -6.36
N SER A 85 9.29 2.83 -5.58
CA SER A 85 10.65 3.09 -5.08
C SER A 85 11.18 1.95 -4.21
N GLU A 86 10.37 1.45 -3.27
CA GLU A 86 10.76 0.30 -2.44
C GLU A 86 10.89 -0.99 -3.26
N LEU A 87 10.02 -1.20 -4.26
CA LEU A 87 10.10 -2.33 -5.17
C LEU A 87 11.43 -2.31 -5.96
N LEU A 88 11.86 -1.14 -6.42
CA LEU A 88 13.16 -0.99 -7.08
C LEU A 88 14.31 -1.38 -6.13
N THR A 89 14.27 -0.88 -4.89
CA THR A 89 15.25 -1.22 -3.85
C THR A 89 15.32 -2.72 -3.58
N ILE A 90 14.17 -3.39 -3.50
CA ILE A 90 14.09 -4.85 -3.32
C ILE A 90 14.68 -5.58 -4.53
N LYS A 91 14.33 -5.16 -5.76
CA LYS A 91 14.87 -5.74 -7.00
C LYS A 91 16.40 -5.65 -7.07
N GLU A 92 16.96 -4.50 -6.71
CA GLU A 92 18.42 -4.33 -6.67
C GLU A 92 19.09 -5.26 -5.65
N LYS A 93 18.53 -5.38 -4.44
CA LYS A 93 19.03 -6.31 -3.42
C LYS A 93 18.95 -7.75 -3.91
N MET A 94 17.84 -8.14 -4.53
CA MET A 94 17.67 -9.46 -5.12
C MET A 94 18.69 -9.75 -6.21
N HIS A 95 19.03 -8.77 -7.06
CA HIS A 95 20.04 -8.94 -8.10
C HIS A 95 21.45 -9.18 -7.53
N ARG A 96 21.75 -8.61 -6.36
CA ARG A 96 23.06 -8.78 -5.69
C ARG A 96 23.22 -10.15 -4.98
N ILE A 97 22.12 -10.79 -4.58
CA ILE A 97 22.15 -12.08 -3.86
C ILE A 97 22.83 -13.20 -4.68
N PRO A 98 22.48 -13.45 -5.96
CA PRO A 98 23.15 -14.47 -6.77
C PRO A 98 24.66 -14.28 -6.90
N THR A 99 25.13 -13.04 -7.02
CA THR A 99 26.57 -12.75 -7.08
C THR A 99 27.28 -13.11 -5.78
N ARG A 100 26.66 -12.81 -4.63
CA ARG A 100 27.17 -13.22 -3.32
C ARG A 100 27.14 -14.74 -3.14
N LEU A 101 26.06 -15.41 -3.56
CA LEU A 101 25.95 -16.86 -3.51
C LEU A 101 26.99 -17.56 -4.39
N ARG A 102 27.29 -17.02 -5.58
CA ARG A 102 28.38 -17.52 -6.43
C ARG A 102 29.73 -17.37 -5.75
N ALA A 103 30.03 -16.21 -5.16
CA ALA A 103 31.26 -15.99 -4.42
C ALA A 103 31.41 -16.96 -3.24
N LEU A 104 30.34 -17.15 -2.44
CA LEU A 104 30.32 -18.11 -1.34
C LEU A 104 30.60 -19.54 -1.84
N ARG A 105 29.95 -19.99 -2.92
CA ARG A 105 30.22 -21.31 -3.52
C ARG A 105 31.67 -21.47 -3.97
N THR A 106 32.27 -20.42 -4.52
CA THR A 106 33.69 -20.43 -4.91
C THR A 106 34.60 -20.55 -3.68
N TYR A 107 34.34 -19.80 -2.61
CA TYR A 107 35.12 -19.89 -1.37
C TYR A 107 35.02 -21.26 -0.71
N THR A 108 33.82 -21.86 -0.66
CA THR A 108 33.63 -23.22 -0.15
C THR A 108 34.44 -24.25 -0.95
N LYS A 109 34.50 -24.11 -2.29
CA LYS A 109 35.34 -24.98 -3.13
C LYS A 109 36.83 -24.83 -2.82
N ILE A 110 37.31 -23.60 -2.65
CA ILE A 110 38.72 -23.33 -2.32
C ILE A 110 39.06 -23.95 -0.96
N GLU A 111 38.21 -23.78 0.06
CA GLU A 111 38.44 -24.37 1.38
C GLU A 111 38.53 -25.91 1.33
N SER A 112 37.70 -26.57 0.51
CA SER A 112 37.77 -28.03 0.38
C SER A 112 39.06 -28.54 -0.25
N TYR A 113 39.70 -27.78 -1.14
CA TYR A 113 40.99 -28.14 -1.74
C TYR A 113 42.19 -27.88 -0.81
N SER A 114 42.01 -27.11 0.27
CA SER A 114 43.06 -26.82 1.24
C SER A 114 43.18 -27.86 2.37
N LYS A 115 42.31 -28.88 2.35
CA LYS A 115 42.26 -29.97 3.36
C LYS A 115 42.76 -31.31 2.82
N ASP A 116 43.11 -31.38 1.53
CA ASP A 116 43.81 -32.49 0.87
C ASP A 116 45.29 -32.15 0.66
#